data_AF-A0A196Q4V5-F1
#
_entry.id   AF-A0A196Q4V5-F1
#
_cell.length_a   1.000
_cell.length_b   1.000
_cell.length_c   1.000
_cell.angle_alpha   90.00
_cell.angle_beta   90.00
_cell.angle_gamma   90.00
#
_symmetry.space_group_name_H-M   'P 1'
#
loop_
_entity.id
_entity.type
_entity.pdbx_description
1 polymer ?
#
loop_
_entity_poly.entity_id
_entity_poly.type
_entity_poly.pdbx_seq_one_letter_code
_entity_poly.pdbx_strand_id
1 'polypeptide(L)'
;MNANQFLKAVSQLQGWRECAFLLALAERSFPNYALFADAMGLKTGAKMRQLLDLAWGMLQKDVAESAIPQLLAKLEALSPDVDAYDAYGVYPAFDFCQLLEQALLNRLNPSKHRATDASQMATGTVMNFIELSEGEDLEEDELVRLLDHHPLMKEDKTFQRDLILELKRQRTPTDQFVARLREDAANEGVSNLGISLTE
;
A
#
# COMPACT_ATOMS: atom_id res chain seq x y z
N MET A 1 20.66 -3.92 -4.30
CA MET A 1 20.47 -2.51 -3.94
C MET A 1 20.57 -2.42 -2.43
N ASN A 2 21.47 -1.60 -1.88
CA ASN A 2 21.54 -1.39 -0.42
C ASN A 2 20.47 -0.38 0.04
N ALA A 3 20.28 -0.20 1.36
CA ALA A 3 19.23 0.67 1.92
C ALA A 3 19.32 2.13 1.43
N ASN A 4 20.53 2.71 1.40
CA ASN A 4 20.75 4.08 0.91
C ASN A 4 20.41 4.22 -0.58
N GLN A 5 20.73 3.22 -1.39
CA GLN A 5 20.37 3.19 -2.81
C GLN A 5 18.86 3.01 -3.00
N PHE A 6 18.19 2.26 -2.12
CA PHE A 6 16.75 2.10 -2.12
C PHE A 6 16.05 3.43 -1.86
N LEU A 7 16.33 4.10 -0.75
CA LEU A 7 15.74 5.39 -0.42
C LEU A 7 15.98 6.43 -1.52
N LYS A 8 17.19 6.47 -2.07
CA LYS A 8 17.51 7.34 -3.22
C LYS A 8 16.72 6.98 -4.48
N ALA A 9 16.45 5.69 -4.72
CA ALA A 9 15.66 5.27 -5.86
C ALA A 9 14.17 5.60 -5.68
N VAL A 10 13.64 5.41 -4.47
CA VAL A 10 12.28 5.84 -4.08
C VAL A 10 12.13 7.34 -4.30
N SER A 11 13.09 8.15 -3.82
CA SER A 11 13.06 9.61 -3.91
C SER A 11 13.20 10.17 -5.33
N GLN A 12 13.44 9.31 -6.32
CA GLN A 12 13.58 9.67 -7.74
C GLN A 12 12.40 9.19 -8.59
N LEU A 13 11.44 8.48 -7.99
CA LEU A 13 10.20 8.12 -8.67
C LEU A 13 9.41 9.36 -9.02
N GLN A 14 8.88 9.41 -10.23
CA GLN A 14 8.08 10.52 -10.73
C GLN A 14 7.11 10.05 -11.80
N GLY A 15 6.04 10.82 -12.01
CA GLY A 15 5.02 10.55 -13.02
C GLY A 15 4.38 9.18 -12.84
N TRP A 16 4.18 8.44 -13.94
CA TRP A 16 3.49 7.16 -13.90
C TRP A 16 4.17 6.11 -13.02
N ARG A 17 5.50 6.16 -12.85
CA ARG A 17 6.23 5.20 -11.99
C ARG A 17 5.94 5.43 -10.52
N GLU A 18 5.82 6.69 -10.11
CA GLU A 18 5.45 7.02 -8.74
C GLU A 18 4.02 6.58 -8.44
N CYS A 19 3.07 6.90 -9.33
CA CYS A 19 1.70 6.46 -9.19
C CYS A 19 1.59 4.92 -9.12
N ALA A 20 2.31 4.19 -10.00
CA ALA A 20 2.33 2.74 -9.99
C ALA A 20 2.95 2.15 -8.71
N PHE A 21 3.98 2.79 -8.16
CA PHE A 21 4.57 2.40 -6.88
C PHE A 21 3.55 2.54 -5.74
N LEU A 22 2.89 3.69 -5.64
CA LEU A 22 1.86 3.96 -4.62
C LEU A 22 0.69 2.97 -4.72
N LEU A 23 0.21 2.70 -5.95
CA LEU A 23 -0.86 1.72 -6.18
C LEU A 23 -0.45 0.29 -5.83
N ALA A 24 0.79 -0.10 -6.10
CA ALA A 24 1.27 -1.43 -5.72
C ALA A 24 1.36 -1.61 -4.19
N LEU A 25 1.77 -0.57 -3.44
CA LEU A 25 1.72 -0.60 -1.97
C LEU A 25 0.28 -0.73 -1.45
N ALA A 26 -0.65 0.03 -2.04
CA ALA A 26 -2.07 -0.06 -1.68
C ALA A 26 -2.67 -1.43 -2.06
N GLU A 27 -2.34 -1.97 -3.23
CA GLU A 27 -2.78 -3.30 -3.69
C GLU A 27 -2.32 -4.39 -2.72
N ARG A 28 -1.05 -4.35 -2.31
CA ARG A 28 -0.51 -5.26 -1.30
C ARG A 28 -1.20 -5.10 0.06
N SER A 29 -1.68 -3.92 0.40
CA SER A 29 -2.32 -3.66 1.71
C SER A 29 -3.83 -3.91 1.70
N PHE A 30 -4.46 -4.08 0.53
CA PHE A 30 -5.91 -4.22 0.39
C PHE A 30 -6.54 -5.34 1.24
N PRO A 31 -5.93 -6.54 1.38
CA PRO A 31 -6.54 -7.59 2.19
C PRO A 31 -6.72 -7.19 3.66
N ASN A 32 -5.89 -6.28 4.19
CA ASN A 32 -6.06 -5.75 5.55
C ASN A 32 -7.40 -5.01 5.70
N TYR A 33 -7.71 -4.11 4.76
CA TYR A 33 -8.98 -3.39 4.74
C TYR A 33 -10.16 -4.33 4.56
N ALA A 34 -10.04 -5.29 3.65
CA ALA A 34 -11.11 -6.22 3.36
C ALA A 34 -11.42 -7.14 4.55
N LEU A 35 -10.40 -7.63 5.26
CA LEU A 35 -10.57 -8.43 6.47
C LEU A 35 -11.24 -7.60 7.58
N PHE A 36 -10.76 -6.38 7.82
CA PHE A 36 -11.39 -5.48 8.79
C PHE A 36 -12.86 -5.21 8.45
N ALA A 37 -13.15 -4.90 7.18
CA ALA A 37 -14.51 -4.64 6.74
C ALA A 37 -15.42 -5.84 6.95
N ASP A 38 -14.96 -7.05 6.63
CA ASP A 38 -15.72 -8.28 6.86
C ASP A 38 -15.93 -8.55 8.36
N ALA A 39 -14.87 -8.46 9.16
CA ALA A 39 -14.91 -8.67 10.60
C ALA A 39 -15.87 -7.71 11.32
N MET A 40 -15.96 -6.46 10.87
CA MET A 40 -16.87 -5.44 11.40
C MET A 40 -18.27 -5.46 10.75
N GLY A 41 -18.54 -6.38 9.82
CA GLY A 41 -19.81 -6.46 9.10
C GLY A 41 -20.06 -5.29 8.13
N LEU A 42 -19.02 -4.55 7.76
CA LEU A 42 -19.06 -3.45 6.82
C LEU A 42 -19.17 -3.99 5.39
N LYS A 43 -20.25 -3.64 4.69
CA LYS A 43 -20.47 -4.00 3.27
C LYS A 43 -19.69 -3.08 2.31
N THR A 44 -18.43 -2.78 2.64
CA THR A 44 -17.59 -1.80 1.94
C THR A 44 -16.42 -2.42 1.18
N GLY A 45 -16.00 -3.65 1.48
CA GLY A 45 -14.86 -4.32 0.83
C GLY A 45 -14.95 -4.32 -0.71
N ALA A 46 -16.09 -4.72 -1.27
CA ALA A 46 -16.31 -4.71 -2.72
C ALA A 46 -16.28 -3.30 -3.34
N LYS A 47 -16.80 -2.29 -2.63
CA LYS A 47 -16.78 -0.89 -3.11
C LYS A 47 -15.35 -0.35 -3.10
N MET A 48 -14.57 -0.69 -2.09
CA MET A 48 -13.16 -0.31 -2.00
C MET A 48 -12.33 -1.00 -3.09
N ARG A 49 -12.58 -2.29 -3.36
CA ARG A 49 -11.95 -3.02 -4.47
C ARG A 49 -12.20 -2.33 -5.81
N GLN A 50 -13.44 -1.93 -6.08
CA GLN A 50 -13.81 -1.19 -7.29
C GLN A 50 -13.08 0.17 -7.37
N LEU A 51 -12.92 0.87 -6.24
CA LEU A 51 -12.19 2.13 -6.22
C LEU A 51 -10.70 1.94 -6.55
N LEU A 52 -10.07 0.91 -5.98
CA LEU A 52 -8.68 0.57 -6.27
C LEU A 52 -8.50 0.10 -7.73
N ASP A 53 -9.46 -0.65 -8.27
CA ASP A 53 -9.47 -1.06 -9.68
C ASP A 53 -9.57 0.12 -10.64
N LEU A 54 -10.43 1.09 -10.31
CA LEU A 54 -10.50 2.35 -11.04
C LEU A 54 -9.16 3.09 -10.98
N ALA A 55 -8.50 3.10 -9.82
CA ALA A 55 -7.22 3.76 -9.64
C ALA A 55 -6.11 3.13 -10.49
N TRP A 56 -6.03 1.80 -10.56
CA TRP A 56 -5.18 1.08 -11.52
C TRP A 56 -5.50 1.43 -12.97
N GLY A 57 -6.78 1.52 -13.32
CA GLY A 57 -7.22 1.92 -14.66
C GLY A 57 -6.72 3.30 -15.11
N MET A 58 -6.42 4.20 -14.15
CA MET A 58 -5.88 5.54 -14.44
C MET A 58 -4.41 5.52 -14.89
N LEU A 59 -3.69 4.40 -14.77
CA LEU A 59 -2.35 4.26 -15.35
C LEU A 59 -2.37 4.12 -16.86
N GLN A 60 -3.47 3.61 -17.43
CA GLN A 60 -3.62 3.33 -18.86
C GLN A 60 -4.53 4.32 -19.59
N LYS A 61 -5.48 4.92 -18.86
CA LYS A 61 -6.49 5.82 -19.42
C LYS A 61 -6.18 7.25 -19.03
N ASP A 62 -6.38 8.17 -19.98
CA ASP A 62 -6.51 9.59 -19.68
C ASP A 62 -7.80 9.79 -18.87
N VAL A 63 -7.68 9.75 -17.55
CA VAL A 63 -8.77 10.11 -16.64
C VAL A 63 -8.73 11.61 -16.45
N ALA A 64 -9.87 12.26 -16.67
CA ALA A 64 -10.00 13.69 -16.43
C ALA A 64 -9.67 13.99 -14.97
N GLU A 65 -8.75 14.94 -14.74
CA GLU A 65 -8.33 15.35 -13.39
C GLU A 65 -9.53 15.80 -12.54
N SER A 66 -10.59 16.32 -13.18
CA SER A 66 -11.85 16.69 -12.54
C SER A 66 -12.60 15.53 -11.86
N ALA A 67 -12.30 14.28 -12.19
CA ALA A 67 -12.88 13.10 -11.55
C ALA A 67 -12.20 12.75 -10.21
N ILE A 68 -10.95 13.17 -10.00
CA ILE A 68 -10.14 12.78 -8.82
C ILE A 68 -10.78 13.26 -7.50
N PRO A 69 -11.30 14.50 -7.36
CA PRO A 69 -11.99 14.93 -6.14
C PRO A 69 -13.17 14.03 -5.75
N GLN A 70 -13.91 13.51 -6.74
CA GLN A 70 -15.02 12.60 -6.48
C GLN A 70 -14.52 11.23 -5.99
N LEU A 71 -13.38 10.75 -6.51
CA LEU A 71 -12.77 9.50 -6.04
C LEU A 71 -12.24 9.63 -4.62
N LEU A 72 -11.63 10.77 -4.28
CA LEU A 72 -11.18 11.09 -2.92
C LEU A 72 -12.34 11.15 -1.93
N ALA A 73 -13.44 11.82 -2.28
CA ALA A 73 -14.64 11.84 -1.43
C ALA A 73 -15.25 10.43 -1.22
N LYS A 74 -15.18 9.57 -2.24
CA LYS A 74 -15.59 8.15 -2.09
C LYS A 74 -14.65 7.38 -1.17
N LEU A 75 -13.34 7.61 -1.27
CA LEU A 75 -12.34 6.99 -0.39
C LEU A 75 -12.58 7.40 1.06
N GLU A 76 -12.74 8.70 1.32
CA GLU A 76 -13.01 9.26 2.65
C GLU A 76 -14.26 8.61 3.27
N ALA A 77 -15.36 8.50 2.51
CA ALA A 77 -16.58 7.86 2.98
C ALA A 77 -16.47 6.35 3.24
N LEU A 78 -15.42 5.69 2.72
CA LEU A 78 -15.14 4.27 2.95
C LEU A 78 -14.03 4.06 3.98
N SER A 79 -13.28 5.10 4.34
CA SER A 79 -12.20 5.03 5.32
C SER A 79 -12.78 4.86 6.72
N PRO A 80 -12.25 3.93 7.53
CA PRO A 80 -12.65 3.84 8.92
C PRO A 80 -12.09 5.01 9.74
N ASP A 81 -12.80 5.35 10.81
CA ASP A 81 -12.30 6.18 11.90
C ASP A 81 -11.64 5.26 12.94
N VAL A 82 -10.35 5.45 13.21
CA VAL A 82 -9.58 4.59 14.12
C VAL A 82 -10.08 4.66 15.57
N ASP A 83 -10.69 5.78 15.97
CA ASP A 83 -11.21 5.98 17.32
C ASP A 83 -12.60 5.34 17.51
N ALA A 84 -13.22 4.87 16.42
CA ALA A 84 -14.55 4.27 16.43
C ALA A 84 -14.54 2.74 16.59
N TYR A 85 -13.37 2.09 16.63
CA TYR A 85 -13.25 0.63 16.70
C TYR A 85 -12.14 0.21 17.68
N ASP A 86 -12.44 -0.75 18.55
CA ASP A 86 -11.45 -1.31 19.47
C ASP A 86 -10.53 -2.36 18.81
N ALA A 87 -10.95 -2.91 17.67
CA ALA A 87 -10.20 -3.96 16.99
C ALA A 87 -8.98 -3.38 16.27
N TYR A 88 -7.79 -3.93 16.55
CA TYR A 88 -6.53 -3.48 15.93
C TYR A 88 -6.59 -3.41 14.39
N GLY A 89 -7.36 -4.29 13.74
CA GLY A 89 -7.52 -4.31 12.28
C GLY A 89 -7.96 -2.96 11.67
N VAL A 90 -8.49 -2.03 12.46
CA VAL A 90 -8.81 -0.67 12.00
C VAL A 90 -7.57 0.11 11.53
N TYR A 91 -6.42 -0.06 12.19
CA TYR A 91 -5.18 0.66 11.85
C TYR A 91 -4.63 0.25 10.47
N PRO A 92 -4.39 -1.03 10.14
CA PRO A 92 -3.92 -1.41 8.82
C PRO A 92 -4.98 -1.21 7.72
N ALA A 93 -6.28 -1.20 8.07
CA ALA A 93 -7.34 -0.79 7.15
C ALA A 93 -7.27 0.70 6.82
N PHE A 94 -6.99 1.55 7.82
CA PHE A 94 -6.78 2.99 7.64
C PHE A 94 -5.50 3.27 6.85
N ASP A 95 -4.38 2.61 7.17
CA ASP A 95 -3.11 2.76 6.44
C ASP A 95 -3.27 2.42 4.94
N PHE A 96 -4.03 1.36 4.63
CA PHE A 96 -4.40 1.07 3.24
C PHE A 96 -5.11 2.25 2.57
N CYS A 97 -6.08 2.88 3.24
CA CYS A 97 -6.79 4.05 2.72
C CYS A 97 -5.84 5.22 2.47
N GLN A 98 -4.89 5.47 3.38
CA GLN A 98 -3.88 6.51 3.24
C GLN A 98 -2.97 6.27 2.03
N LEU A 99 -2.53 5.02 1.81
CA LEU A 99 -1.72 4.66 0.62
C LEU A 99 -2.49 4.91 -0.68
N LEU A 100 -3.75 4.50 -0.74
CA LEU A 100 -4.61 4.75 -1.91
C LEU A 100 -4.86 6.26 -2.11
N GLU A 101 -5.05 7.01 -1.03
CA GLU A 101 -5.19 8.46 -1.08
C GLU A 101 -3.97 9.12 -1.72
N GLN A 102 -2.75 8.70 -1.34
CA GLN A 102 -1.53 9.22 -1.95
C GLN A 102 -1.47 8.94 -3.46
N ALA A 103 -1.91 7.76 -3.91
CA ALA A 103 -1.99 7.45 -5.34
C ALA A 103 -2.98 8.36 -6.09
N LEU A 104 -4.17 8.61 -5.51
CA LEU A 104 -5.17 9.52 -6.08
C LEU A 104 -4.66 10.97 -6.10
N LEU A 105 -4.09 11.45 -5.00
CA LEU A 105 -3.53 12.81 -4.91
C LEU A 105 -2.30 13.01 -5.79
N ASN A 106 -1.53 11.95 -6.09
CA ASN A 106 -0.44 12.02 -7.06
C ASN A 106 -0.95 12.34 -8.47
N ARG A 107 -2.18 11.93 -8.83
CA ARG A 107 -2.81 12.32 -10.10
C ARG A 107 -3.21 13.78 -10.15
N LEU A 108 -3.73 14.32 -9.05
CA LEU A 108 -4.15 15.73 -8.97
C LEU A 108 -2.97 16.69 -8.82
N ASN A 109 -1.92 16.27 -8.10
CA ASN A 109 -0.72 17.06 -7.87
C ASN A 109 0.52 16.15 -8.00
N PRO A 110 0.98 15.86 -9.23
CA PRO A 110 2.15 15.01 -9.49
C PRO A 110 3.49 15.69 -9.15
N SER A 111 3.49 17.00 -8.86
CA SER A 111 4.69 17.74 -8.45
C SER A 111 5.11 17.48 -7.00
N LYS A 112 4.15 17.05 -6.15
CA LYS A 112 4.43 16.66 -4.78
C LYS A 112 4.89 15.20 -4.77
N HIS A 113 6.15 14.99 -4.42
CA HIS A 113 6.72 13.67 -4.16
C HIS A 113 6.03 13.03 -2.95
N ARG A 114 5.67 11.75 -3.07
CA ARG A 114 4.90 10.97 -2.09
C ARG A 114 5.47 9.59 -1.83
N ALA A 115 6.25 9.03 -2.77
CA ALA A 115 6.69 7.64 -2.67
C ALA A 115 7.54 7.34 -1.42
N THR A 116 8.33 8.29 -0.94
CA THR A 116 9.18 8.08 0.25
C THR A 116 8.33 7.86 1.50
N ASP A 117 7.37 8.76 1.74
CA ASP A 117 6.51 8.69 2.93
C ASP A 117 5.58 7.47 2.84
N ALA A 118 5.05 7.15 1.65
CA ALA A 118 4.23 5.96 1.44
C ALA A 118 5.02 4.65 1.66
N SER A 119 6.29 4.59 1.24
CA SER A 119 7.18 3.45 1.50
C SER A 119 7.42 3.25 3.00
N GLN A 120 7.62 4.35 3.73
CA GLN A 120 7.78 4.32 5.19
C GLN A 120 6.48 3.90 5.88
N MET A 121 5.33 4.42 5.43
CA MET A 121 4.01 4.05 5.94
C MET A 121 3.74 2.56 5.77
N ALA A 122 3.93 2.02 4.57
CA ALA A 122 3.72 0.58 4.31
C ALA A 122 4.63 -0.30 5.19
N THR A 123 5.89 0.11 5.38
CA THR A 123 6.83 -0.58 6.29
C THR A 123 6.38 -0.44 7.75
N GLY A 124 5.90 0.74 8.13
CA GLY A 124 5.41 1.06 9.48
C GLY A 124 4.20 0.22 9.87
N THR A 125 3.27 -0.03 8.94
CA THR A 125 2.14 -0.96 9.17
C THR A 125 2.65 -2.35 9.58
N VAL A 126 3.68 -2.87 8.90
CA VAL A 126 4.29 -4.18 9.21
C VAL A 126 4.99 -4.15 10.56
N MET A 127 5.77 -3.10 10.84
CA MET A 127 6.47 -2.94 12.12
C MET A 127 5.49 -2.89 13.29
N ASN A 128 4.47 -2.04 13.21
CA ASN A 128 3.47 -1.87 14.26
C ASN A 128 2.70 -3.16 14.53
N PHE A 129 2.43 -3.96 13.50
CA PHE A 129 1.78 -5.25 13.66
C PHE A 129 2.66 -6.24 14.43
N ILE A 130 3.94 -6.35 14.05
CA ILE A 130 4.90 -7.25 14.72
C ILE A 130 5.13 -6.82 16.17
N GLU A 131 5.26 -5.51 16.42
CA GLU A 131 5.43 -4.97 17.76
C GLU A 131 4.23 -5.32 18.65
N LEU A 132 3.01 -5.19 18.13
CA LEU A 132 1.81 -5.59 18.87
C LEU A 132 1.70 -7.10 19.07
N SER A 133 2.01 -7.91 18.04
CA SER A 133 1.76 -9.35 18.07
C SER A 133 2.84 -10.16 18.79
N GLU A 134 4.08 -9.69 18.77
CA GLU A 134 5.28 -10.42 19.21
C GLU A 134 6.24 -9.58 20.07
N GLY A 135 5.99 -8.26 20.21
CA GLY A 135 6.92 -7.31 20.81
C GLY A 135 6.52 -6.70 22.16
N GLU A 136 5.33 -6.99 22.69
CA GLU A 136 4.75 -6.29 23.87
C GLU A 136 5.66 -6.31 25.12
N ASP A 137 6.39 -7.40 25.35
CA ASP A 137 7.28 -7.58 26.51
C ASP A 137 8.78 -7.39 26.20
N LEU A 138 9.13 -6.98 24.97
CA LEU A 138 10.53 -6.84 24.56
C LEU A 138 11.11 -5.48 24.91
N GLU A 139 12.36 -5.47 25.37
CA GLU A 139 13.14 -4.24 25.46
C GLU A 139 13.48 -3.70 24.05
N GLU A 140 13.77 -2.40 23.93
CA GLU A 140 13.99 -1.74 22.64
C GLU A 140 15.04 -2.45 21.76
N ASP A 141 16.19 -2.85 22.35
CA ASP A 141 17.25 -3.58 21.64
C ASP A 141 16.80 -4.97 21.13
N GLU A 142 15.86 -5.61 21.83
CA GLU A 142 15.32 -6.92 21.45
C GLU A 142 14.26 -6.77 20.36
N LEU A 143 13.40 -5.75 20.45
CA LEU A 143 12.44 -5.41 19.42
C LEU A 143 13.13 -5.08 18.09
N VAL A 144 14.23 -4.30 18.12
CA VAL A 144 15.03 -4.02 16.92
C VAL A 144 15.57 -5.33 16.30
N ARG A 145 16.10 -6.24 17.14
CA ARG A 145 16.58 -7.55 16.67
C ARG A 145 15.47 -8.40 16.08
N LEU A 146 14.27 -8.39 16.67
CA LEU A 146 13.08 -9.06 16.13
C LEU A 146 12.75 -8.51 14.74
N LEU A 147 12.55 -7.20 14.62
CA LEU A 147 12.19 -6.53 13.36
C LEU A 147 13.23 -6.73 12.25
N ASP A 148 14.52 -6.77 12.59
CA ASP A 148 15.59 -7.03 11.62
C ASP A 148 15.53 -8.45 11.01
N HIS A 149 15.06 -9.42 11.79
CA HIS A 149 15.03 -10.83 11.37
C HIS A 149 13.65 -11.32 10.95
N HIS A 150 12.59 -10.56 11.26
CA HIS A 150 11.21 -10.98 11.03
C HIS A 150 10.91 -11.28 9.55
N PRO A 151 10.25 -12.40 9.22
CA PRO A 151 9.92 -12.76 7.83
C PRO A 151 9.12 -11.67 7.10
N LEU A 152 8.06 -11.13 7.71
CA LEU A 152 7.23 -10.07 7.09
C LEU A 152 8.06 -8.81 6.77
N MET A 153 9.01 -8.42 7.63
CA MET A 153 9.89 -7.28 7.36
C MET A 153 10.82 -7.55 6.18
N LYS A 154 11.32 -8.79 6.03
CA LYS A 154 12.17 -9.18 4.90
C LYS A 154 11.37 -9.23 3.60
N GLU A 155 10.14 -9.73 3.65
CA GLU A 155 9.23 -9.79 2.52
C GLU A 155 8.83 -8.41 2.04
N ASP A 156 8.43 -7.52 2.95
CA ASP A 156 8.08 -6.12 2.61
C ASP A 156 9.28 -5.38 1.98
N LYS A 157 10.46 -5.45 2.62
CA LYS A 157 11.70 -4.87 2.07
C LYS A 157 12.04 -5.44 0.68
N THR A 158 11.82 -6.73 0.47
CA THR A 158 12.08 -7.40 -0.82
C THR A 158 11.08 -6.95 -1.88
N PHE A 159 9.79 -6.96 -1.55
CA PHE A 159 8.72 -6.50 -2.43
C PHE A 159 8.95 -5.06 -2.89
N GLN A 160 9.13 -4.12 -1.95
CA GLN A 160 9.32 -2.71 -2.32
C GLN A 160 10.56 -2.49 -3.18
N ARG A 161 11.66 -3.20 -2.88
CA ARG A 161 12.90 -3.13 -3.66
C ARG A 161 12.71 -3.65 -5.08
N ASP A 162 12.06 -4.80 -5.23
CA ASP A 162 11.90 -5.46 -6.52
C ASP A 162 10.92 -4.69 -7.40
N LEU A 163 9.85 -4.14 -6.80
CA LEU A 163 8.92 -3.20 -7.42
C LEU A 163 9.64 -1.98 -8.02
N ILE A 164 10.52 -1.33 -7.27
CA ILE A 164 11.29 -0.18 -7.78
C ILE A 164 12.23 -0.59 -8.92
N LEU A 165 12.90 -1.74 -8.78
CA LEU A 165 13.79 -2.24 -9.82
C LEU A 165 13.05 -2.51 -11.12
N GLU A 166 11.85 -3.08 -11.04
CA GLU A 166 10.99 -3.32 -12.20
C GLU A 166 10.52 -2.00 -12.83
N LEU A 167 10.00 -1.06 -12.03
CA LEU A 167 9.56 0.26 -12.50
C LEU A 167 10.68 1.04 -13.21
N LYS A 168 11.91 0.97 -12.69
CA LYS A 168 13.08 1.64 -13.29
C LYS A 168 13.48 1.05 -14.64
N ARG A 169 13.27 -0.25 -14.85
CA ARG A 169 13.61 -0.95 -16.10
C ARG A 169 12.55 -0.72 -17.18
N GLN A 170 11.30 -0.54 -16.78
CA GLN A 170 10.19 -0.34 -17.69
C GLN A 170 10.20 1.07 -18.28
N ARG A 171 10.03 1.22 -19.60
CA ARG A 171 10.05 2.53 -20.28
C ARG A 171 8.72 3.28 -20.18
N THR A 172 7.61 2.59 -20.44
CA THR A 172 6.23 3.11 -20.46
C THR A 172 5.28 2.13 -19.75
N PRO A 173 4.15 2.59 -19.19
CA PRO A 173 3.19 1.71 -18.53
C PRO A 173 2.36 1.00 -19.60
N THR A 174 2.84 -0.10 -20.20
CA THR A 174 2.01 -0.87 -21.14
C THR A 174 0.93 -1.64 -20.38
N ASP A 175 -0.19 -1.95 -21.03
CA ASP A 175 -1.27 -2.74 -20.43
C ASP A 175 -0.76 -4.05 -19.82
N GLN A 176 0.08 -4.78 -20.56
CA GLN A 176 0.69 -6.03 -20.10
C GLN A 176 1.56 -5.83 -18.85
N PHE A 177 2.33 -4.74 -18.81
CA PHE A 177 3.18 -4.43 -17.68
C PHE A 177 2.35 -4.10 -16.43
N VAL A 178 1.33 -3.25 -16.58
CA VAL A 178 0.49 -2.85 -15.44
C VAL A 178 -0.35 -4.02 -14.93
N ALA A 179 -0.85 -4.89 -15.81
CA ALA A 179 -1.56 -6.10 -15.41
C ALA A 179 -0.65 -7.01 -14.56
N ARG A 180 0.57 -7.30 -15.03
CA ARG A 180 1.54 -8.10 -14.28
C ARG A 180 1.92 -7.44 -12.96
N LEU A 181 2.23 -6.14 -12.98
CA LEU A 181 2.61 -5.40 -11.77
C LEU A 181 1.51 -5.47 -10.71
N ARG A 182 0.24 -5.36 -11.13
CA ARG A 182 -0.91 -5.49 -10.23
C ARG A 182 -1.03 -6.92 -9.68
N GLU A 183 -0.83 -7.93 -10.51
CA GLU A 183 -0.84 -9.34 -10.10
C GLU A 183 0.26 -9.64 -9.07
N ASP A 184 1.49 -9.20 -9.35
CA ASP A 184 2.65 -9.35 -8.45
C ASP A 184 2.44 -8.58 -7.12
N ALA A 185 1.81 -7.39 -7.19
CA ALA A 185 1.47 -6.61 -6.01
C ALA A 185 0.36 -7.26 -5.18
N ALA A 186 -0.64 -7.86 -5.83
CA ALA A 186 -1.72 -8.59 -5.16
C ALA A 186 -1.22 -9.84 -4.43
N ASN A 187 -0.08 -10.41 -4.83
CA ASN A 187 0.65 -11.44 -4.08
C ASN A 187 -0.23 -12.63 -3.69
N GLU A 188 -0.95 -13.16 -4.67
CA GLU A 188 -1.91 -14.27 -4.46
C GLU A 188 -3.00 -13.95 -3.40
N GLY A 189 -3.26 -12.67 -3.14
CA GLY A 189 -4.22 -12.21 -2.14
C GLY A 189 -3.65 -12.04 -0.73
N VAL A 190 -2.34 -12.21 -0.55
CA VAL A 190 -1.66 -12.10 0.76
C VAL A 190 -1.12 -10.69 0.99
N SER A 191 -1.51 -10.06 2.09
CA SER A 191 -1.11 -8.69 2.39
C SER A 191 0.35 -8.53 2.88
N ASN A 192 0.78 -7.28 3.08
CA ASN A 192 2.03 -6.97 3.77
C ASN A 192 2.11 -7.49 5.22
N LEU A 193 0.97 -7.86 5.82
CA LEU A 193 0.89 -8.47 7.15
C LEU A 193 0.77 -10.01 7.10
N GLY A 194 0.84 -10.62 5.91
CA GLY A 194 0.60 -12.06 5.74
C GLY A 194 -0.88 -12.46 5.81
N ILE A 195 -1.80 -11.50 5.72
CA ILE A 195 -3.25 -11.75 5.80
C ILE A 195 -3.80 -12.15 4.44
N SER A 196 -4.55 -13.24 4.38
CA SER A 196 -5.33 -13.67 3.20
C SER A 196 -6.81 -13.84 3.55
N LEU A 197 -7.68 -13.58 2.58
CA LEU A 197 -9.13 -13.81 2.69
C LEU A 197 -9.56 -15.20 2.21
N THR A 198 -8.62 -15.95 1.61
CA THR A 198 -8.83 -17.34 1.18
C THR A 198 -8.03 -18.25 2.10
N GLU A 199 -8.69 -19.27 2.66
CA GLU A 199 -8.04 -20.38 3.39
C GLU A 199 -7.02 -21.14 2.52
#